data_AF-A0A6L8KMG8-F1
#
_entry.id   AF-A0A6L8KMG8-F1
#
_cell.length_a   1.000
_cell.length_b   1.000
_cell.length_c   1.000
_cell.angle_alpha   90.00
_cell.angle_beta   90.00
_cell.angle_gamma   90.00
#
_symmetry.space_group_name_H-M   'P 1'
#
loop_
_entity.id
_entity.type
_entity.pdbx_description
1 polymer ?
#
loop_
_entity_poly.entity_id
_entity_poly.type
_entity_poly.pdbx_seq_one_letter_code
_entity_poly.pdbx_strand_id
1 'polypeptide(L)'
;METTALSPDMVLGIPLFDEAHAALGEQIQTLLHGPDEEFEMHLAALVECLEVDFRVEEQLMDAIDYPAARSHREQHARVLATLHGLPPGDIDAGRKVAMLILPWFQMHLATADTALAIALQMAGRADSGSAEKGVPAASIARRRRDGATAVN
;
A
#
# COMPACT_ATOMS: atom_id res chain seq x y z
N MET A 1 -26.19 10.84 7.07
CA MET A 1 -24.95 10.89 6.28
C MET A 1 -24.01 9.95 7.01
N GLU A 2 -23.92 8.72 6.54
CA GLU A 2 -23.05 7.71 7.15
C GLU A 2 -21.60 8.12 6.90
N THR A 3 -20.90 8.44 7.98
CA THR A 3 -19.45 8.55 8.02
C THR A 3 -18.90 7.21 7.52
N THR A 4 -18.31 7.18 6.33
CA THR A 4 -17.61 5.98 5.84
C THR A 4 -16.32 5.82 6.65
N ALA A 5 -16.48 5.38 7.89
CA ALA A 5 -15.50 4.56 8.55
C ALA A 5 -15.27 3.31 7.68
N LEU A 6 -14.02 2.88 7.60
CA LEU A 6 -13.53 1.71 6.85
C LEU A 6 -14.60 0.61 6.72
N SER A 7 -14.97 0.31 5.48
CA SER A 7 -15.84 -0.84 5.21
C SER A 7 -15.01 -2.12 5.35
N PRO A 8 -15.53 -3.20 5.96
CA PRO A 8 -14.80 -4.46 6.13
C PRO A 8 -14.31 -5.08 4.81
N ASP A 9 -14.87 -4.65 3.69
CA ASP A 9 -14.48 -5.04 2.33
C ASP A 9 -13.08 -4.52 1.91
N MET A 10 -12.43 -3.70 2.75
CA MET A 10 -11.10 -3.14 2.48
C MET A 10 -9.94 -3.88 3.15
N VAL A 11 -10.21 -5.01 3.81
CA VAL A 11 -9.19 -5.80 4.52
C VAL A 11 -8.78 -7.00 3.68
N LEU A 12 -7.54 -7.00 3.16
CA LEU A 12 -6.94 -8.10 2.42
C LEU A 12 -6.23 -9.11 3.32
N GLY A 13 -6.01 -8.77 4.59
CA GLY A 13 -5.29 -9.60 5.54
C GLY A 13 -3.78 -9.61 5.33
N ILE A 14 -3.27 -8.65 4.55
CA ILE A 14 -1.86 -8.32 4.46
C ILE A 14 -1.71 -6.93 5.08
N PRO A 15 -1.11 -6.80 6.28
CA PRO A 15 -1.11 -5.56 7.05
C PRO A 15 -0.62 -4.34 6.28
N LEU A 16 0.37 -4.52 5.40
CA LEU A 16 0.89 -3.46 4.54
C LEU A 16 -0.20 -2.83 3.65
N PHE A 17 -1.06 -3.65 3.04
CA PHE A 17 -2.14 -3.17 2.19
C PHE A 17 -3.23 -2.51 3.04
N ASP A 18 -3.65 -3.18 4.11
CA ASP A 18 -4.73 -2.68 4.98
C ASP A 18 -4.40 -1.30 5.59
N GLU A 19 -3.13 -1.07 5.97
CA GLU A 19 -2.65 0.22 6.50
C GLU A 19 -2.63 1.32 5.42
N ALA A 20 -2.08 1.03 4.24
CA ALA A 20 -2.04 1.97 3.12
C ALA A 20 -3.46 2.38 2.68
N HIS A 21 -4.37 1.41 2.63
CA HIS A 21 -5.76 1.63 2.20
C HIS A 21 -6.56 2.47 3.19
N ALA A 22 -6.32 2.31 4.50
CA ALA A 22 -6.89 3.15 5.53
C ALA A 22 -6.37 4.60 5.45
N ALA A 23 -5.05 4.76 5.27
CA ALA A 23 -4.43 6.08 5.11
C ALA A 23 -4.98 6.83 3.89
N LEU A 24 -5.14 6.15 2.76
CA LEU A 24 -5.71 6.74 1.55
C LEU A 24 -7.16 7.25 1.77
N GLY A 25 -7.99 6.46 2.46
CA GLY A 25 -9.36 6.87 2.79
C GLY A 25 -9.40 8.15 3.62
N GLU A 26 -8.53 8.28 4.62
CA GLU A 26 -8.42 9.48 5.45
C GLU A 26 -7.94 10.70 4.66
N GLN A 27 -6.96 10.54 3.78
CA GLN A 27 -6.46 11.62 2.94
C GLN A 27 -7.52 12.13 1.96
N ILE A 28 -8.29 11.23 1.33
CA ILE A 28 -9.40 11.63 0.45
C ILE A 28 -10.45 12.41 1.25
N GLN A 29 -10.79 11.96 2.46
CA GLN A 29 -11.76 12.67 3.31
C GLN A 29 -11.27 14.05 3.72
N THR A 30 -10.00 14.18 4.07
CA THR A 30 -9.36 15.46 4.37
C THR A 30 -9.39 16.39 3.15
N LEU A 31 -9.04 15.88 1.96
CA LEU A 31 -9.07 16.65 0.73
C LEU A 31 -10.49 17.10 0.33
N LEU A 32 -11.51 16.29 0.63
CA LEU A 32 -12.91 16.59 0.29
C LEU A 32 -13.59 17.56 1.25
N HIS A 33 -13.17 17.62 2.52
CA HIS A 33 -13.86 18.40 3.56
C HIS A 33 -12.98 19.45 4.25
N GLY A 34 -11.67 19.45 3.98
CA GLY A 34 -10.72 20.44 4.50
C GLY A 34 -10.93 21.83 3.88
N PRO A 35 -10.38 22.88 4.50
CA PRO A 35 -10.52 24.25 4.02
C PRO A 35 -9.81 24.47 2.67
N ASP A 36 -10.33 25.40 1.87
CA ASP A 36 -9.82 25.70 0.53
C ASP A 36 -8.37 26.19 0.53
N GLU A 37 -7.96 26.97 1.54
CA GLU A 37 -6.57 27.42 1.70
C GLU A 37 -5.55 26.29 1.90
N GLU A 38 -5.99 25.12 2.35
CA GLU A 38 -5.14 23.95 2.58
C GLU A 38 -5.26 22.91 1.45
N PHE A 39 -6.09 23.16 0.43
CA PHE A 39 -6.41 22.19 -0.61
C PHE A 39 -5.16 21.69 -1.36
N GLU A 40 -4.31 22.59 -1.83
CA GLU A 40 -3.11 22.24 -2.60
C GLU A 40 -2.11 21.42 -1.77
N MET A 41 -1.99 21.74 -0.48
CA MET A 41 -1.14 20.98 0.45
C MET A 41 -1.67 19.55 0.63
N HIS A 42 -2.98 19.38 0.83
CA HIS A 42 -3.59 18.07 0.96
C HIS A 42 -3.56 17.27 -0.34
N LEU A 43 -3.71 17.93 -1.50
CA LEU A 43 -3.60 17.29 -2.81
C LEU A 43 -2.18 16.76 -3.03
N ALA A 44 -1.16 17.56 -2.71
CA ALA A 44 0.22 17.12 -2.80
C ALA A 44 0.52 15.93 -1.88
N ALA A 45 0.01 15.94 -0.65
CA ALA A 45 0.16 14.83 0.29
C ALA A 45 -0.52 13.54 -0.19
N LEU A 46 -1.71 13.65 -0.81
CA LEU A 46 -2.41 12.52 -1.43
C LEU A 46 -1.60 11.92 -2.58
N VAL A 47 -1.08 12.77 -3.46
CA VAL A 47 -0.26 12.34 -4.60
C VAL A 47 1.01 11.63 -4.12
N GLU A 48 1.71 12.21 -3.14
CA GLU A 48 2.92 11.60 -2.56
C GLU A 48 2.63 10.22 -1.96
N CYS A 49 1.55 10.10 -1.19
CA CYS A 49 1.12 8.83 -0.59
C CYS A 49 0.86 7.77 -1.66
N LEU A 50 0.02 8.08 -2.66
CA LEU A 50 -0.30 7.16 -3.75
C LEU A 50 0.94 6.73 -4.53
N GLU A 51 1.86 7.64 -4.80
CA GLU A 51 3.09 7.30 -5.49
C GLU A 51 3.99 6.36 -4.65
N VAL A 52 4.06 6.56 -3.34
CA VAL A 52 4.83 5.67 -2.44
C VAL A 52 4.18 4.28 -2.40
N ASP A 53 2.87 4.22 -2.19
CA ASP A 53 2.13 2.96 -2.08
C ASP A 53 2.20 2.16 -3.38
N PHE A 54 1.94 2.81 -4.52
CA PHE A 54 2.05 2.18 -5.83
C PHE A 54 3.46 1.68 -6.12
N ARG A 55 4.51 2.43 -5.74
CA ARG A 55 5.91 1.95 -5.90
C ARG A 55 6.19 0.70 -5.10
N VAL A 56 5.70 0.63 -3.86
CA VAL A 56 5.87 -0.56 -3.01
C VAL A 56 5.14 -1.75 -3.61
N GLU A 57 3.90 -1.57 -4.03
CA GLU A 57 3.11 -2.62 -4.68
C GLU A 57 3.74 -3.11 -5.98
N GLU A 58 4.24 -2.19 -6.80
CA GLU A 58 4.92 -2.50 -8.05
C GLU A 58 6.23 -3.28 -7.85
N GLN A 59 6.97 -3.00 -6.77
CA GLN A 59 8.15 -3.78 -6.39
C GLN A 59 7.76 -5.18 -5.93
N LEU A 60 6.64 -5.33 -5.21
CA LEU A 60 6.11 -6.64 -4.81
C LEU A 60 5.68 -7.45 -6.04
N MET A 61 5.05 -6.81 -7.03
CA MET A 61 4.71 -7.43 -8.31
C MET A 61 5.96 -7.94 -9.05
N ASP A 62 7.03 -7.14 -9.10
CA ASP A 62 8.29 -7.56 -9.73
C ASP A 62 8.95 -8.71 -8.98
N ALA A 63 8.91 -8.70 -7.64
CA ALA A 63 9.56 -9.72 -6.81
C ALA A 63 8.99 -11.13 -7.01
N ILE A 64 7.75 -11.25 -7.48
CA ILE A 64 7.07 -12.54 -7.71
C ILE A 64 6.79 -12.82 -9.19
N ASP A 65 7.38 -12.05 -10.11
CA ASP A 65 7.11 -12.12 -11.56
C ASP A 65 5.59 -12.07 -11.87
N TYR A 66 4.86 -11.14 -11.23
CA TYR A 66 3.41 -11.12 -11.25
C TYR A 66 2.83 -10.99 -12.68
N PRO A 67 2.03 -11.95 -13.18
CA PRO A 67 1.62 -11.98 -14.59
C PRO A 67 0.80 -10.77 -15.06
N ALA A 68 0.05 -10.13 -14.17
CA ALA A 68 -0.80 -8.98 -14.49
C ALA A 68 -0.15 -7.63 -14.15
N ALA A 69 1.16 -7.60 -13.87
CA ALA A 69 1.87 -6.38 -13.43
C ALA A 69 1.69 -5.20 -14.39
N ARG A 70 1.69 -5.46 -15.71
CA ARG A 70 1.49 -4.40 -16.71
C ARG A 70 0.13 -3.72 -16.57
N SER A 71 -0.96 -4.50 -16.56
CA SER A 71 -2.31 -3.92 -16.46
C SER A 71 -2.57 -3.26 -15.11
N HIS A 72 -1.89 -3.73 -14.06
CA HIS A 72 -1.95 -3.13 -12.74
C HIS A 72 -1.28 -1.74 -12.75
N ARG A 73 -0.04 -1.65 -13.23
CA ARG A 73 0.70 -0.38 -13.40
C ARG A 73 -0.02 0.64 -14.27
N GLU A 74 -0.66 0.18 -15.34
CA GLU A 74 -1.43 1.06 -16.22
C GLU A 74 -2.61 1.73 -15.48
N GLN A 75 -3.21 1.06 -14.49
CA GLN A 75 -4.25 1.64 -13.64
C GLN A 75 -3.68 2.68 -12.68
N HIS A 76 -2.57 2.37 -11.99
CA HIS A 76 -1.85 3.32 -11.14
C HIS A 76 -1.47 4.59 -11.89
N ALA A 77 -0.82 4.43 -13.05
CA ALA A 77 -0.34 5.53 -13.87
C ALA A 77 -1.49 6.44 -14.32
N ARG A 78 -2.69 5.89 -14.60
CA ARG A 78 -3.84 6.69 -15.00
C ARG A 78 -4.37 7.58 -13.87
N VAL A 79 -4.37 7.07 -12.63
CA VAL A 79 -4.75 7.87 -11.45
C VAL A 79 -3.75 8.98 -11.22
N LEU A 80 -2.45 8.65 -11.19
CA LEU A 80 -1.39 9.63 -11.00
C LEU A 80 -1.39 10.69 -12.11
N ALA A 81 -1.56 10.30 -13.37
CA ALA A 81 -1.64 11.24 -14.48
C ALA A 81 -2.85 12.19 -14.36
N THR A 82 -3.98 11.70 -13.84
CA THR A 82 -5.17 12.52 -13.61
C THR A 82 -4.92 13.55 -12.51
N LEU A 83 -4.28 13.13 -11.41
CA LEU A 83 -3.94 14.00 -10.29
C LEU A 83 -2.89 15.06 -10.68
N HIS A 84 -1.79 14.65 -11.30
CA HIS A 84 -0.74 15.56 -11.79
C HIS A 84 -1.22 16.50 -12.90
N GLY A 85 -2.29 16.13 -13.61
CA GLY A 85 -2.90 16.94 -14.67
C GLY A 85 -3.87 18.00 -14.18
N LEU A 86 -4.16 18.08 -12.88
CA LEU A 86 -5.05 19.11 -12.32
C LEU A 86 -4.43 20.50 -12.48
N PRO A 87 -5.19 21.50 -12.96
CA PRO A 87 -4.70 22.86 -13.02
C PRO A 87 -4.57 23.44 -11.61
N PRO A 88 -3.42 24.08 -11.27
CA PRO A 88 -3.23 24.68 -9.96
C PRO A 88 -4.31 25.71 -9.62
N GLY A 89 -4.84 25.66 -8.40
CA GLY A 89 -5.86 26.59 -7.90
C GLY A 89 -7.30 26.27 -8.32
N ASP A 90 -7.53 25.23 -9.14
CA ASP A 90 -8.89 24.77 -9.47
C ASP A 90 -9.38 23.74 -8.43
N ILE A 91 -9.73 24.26 -7.25
CA ILE A 91 -10.18 23.47 -6.10
C ILE A 91 -11.43 22.64 -6.45
N ASP A 92 -12.36 23.20 -7.22
CA ASP A 92 -13.58 22.51 -7.63
C ASP A 92 -13.28 21.32 -8.52
N ALA A 93 -12.39 21.46 -9.51
CA ALA A 93 -11.95 20.35 -10.33
C ALA A 93 -11.20 19.30 -9.50
N GLY A 94 -10.33 19.74 -8.60
CA GLY A 94 -9.58 18.86 -7.73
C GLY A 94 -10.46 18.03 -6.81
N ARG A 95 -11.46 18.63 -6.15
CA ARG A 95 -12.45 17.91 -5.32
C ARG A 95 -13.30 16.95 -6.16
N LYS A 96 -13.67 17.33 -7.40
CA LYS A 96 -14.37 16.41 -8.33
C LYS A 96 -13.53 15.18 -8.66
N VAL A 97 -12.24 15.36 -8.94
CA VAL A 97 -11.33 14.24 -9.17
C VAL A 97 -11.19 13.38 -7.91
N ALA A 98 -10.99 14.00 -6.74
CA ALA A 98 -10.89 13.27 -5.47
C ALA A 98 -12.13 12.41 -5.17
N MET A 99 -13.34 12.91 -5.47
CA MET A 99 -14.58 12.12 -5.33
C MET A 99 -14.62 10.87 -6.22
N LEU A 100 -13.90 10.87 -7.35
CA LEU A 100 -13.83 9.72 -8.27
C LEU A 100 -12.76 8.71 -7.87
N ILE A 101 -11.77 9.11 -7.07
CA ILE A 101 -10.70 8.22 -6.61
C ILE A 101 -11.26 7.16 -5.66
N LEU A 102 -12.14 7.52 -4.73
CA LEU A 102 -12.66 6.55 -3.76
C LEU A 102 -13.43 5.39 -4.42
N PRO A 103 -14.39 5.61 -5.35
CA PRO A 103 -15.03 4.52 -6.07
C PRO A 103 -14.08 3.70 -6.94
N TRP A 104 -13.10 4.36 -7.59
CA TRP A 104 -12.08 3.65 -8.37
C TRP A 104 -11.25 2.74 -7.46
N PHE A 105 -10.82 3.26 -6.32
CA PHE A 105 -9.98 2.57 -5.36
C PHE A 105 -10.68 1.36 -4.75
N GLN A 106 -11.96 1.47 -4.40
CA GLN A 106 -12.77 0.32 -3.96
C GLN A 106 -12.81 -0.80 -5.01
N MET A 107 -12.95 -0.45 -6.29
CA MET A 107 -12.95 -1.42 -7.37
C MET A 107 -11.56 -2.04 -7.59
N HIS A 108 -10.51 -1.22 -7.54
CA HIS A 108 -9.13 -1.63 -7.69
C HIS A 108 -8.75 -2.64 -6.61
N LEU A 109 -9.05 -2.31 -5.36
CA LEU A 109 -8.87 -3.15 -4.18
C LEU A 109 -9.56 -4.51 -4.31
N ALA A 110 -10.85 -4.50 -4.65
CA ALA A 110 -11.66 -5.71 -4.79
C ALA A 110 -11.24 -6.61 -5.97
N THR A 111 -10.34 -6.14 -6.85
CA THR A 111 -9.93 -6.86 -8.05
C THR A 111 -8.42 -7.04 -8.17
N ALA A 112 -7.67 -5.98 -8.45
CA ALA A 112 -6.24 -6.00 -8.71
C ALA A 112 -5.43 -6.35 -7.45
N ASP A 113 -5.62 -5.60 -6.36
CA ASP A 113 -4.88 -5.77 -5.11
C ASP A 113 -5.21 -7.10 -4.46
N THR A 114 -6.49 -7.51 -4.47
CA THR A 114 -6.91 -8.83 -3.97
C THR A 114 -6.20 -9.95 -4.73
N ALA A 115 -6.12 -9.86 -6.07
CA ALA A 115 -5.44 -10.86 -6.88
C ALA A 115 -3.92 -10.89 -6.60
N LEU A 116 -3.30 -9.73 -6.36
CA LEU A 116 -1.89 -9.63 -5.97
C LEU A 116 -1.66 -10.22 -4.57
N ALA A 117 -2.52 -9.91 -3.60
CA ALA A 117 -2.44 -10.43 -2.25
C ALA A 117 -2.47 -11.97 -2.23
N ILE A 118 -3.36 -12.59 -3.01
CA ILE A 118 -3.42 -14.04 -3.17
C ILE A 118 -2.10 -14.57 -3.77
N ALA A 119 -1.57 -13.92 -4.81
CA ALA A 119 -0.32 -14.32 -5.45
C ALA A 119 0.88 -14.24 -4.49
N LEU A 120 0.98 -13.17 -3.69
CA LEU A 120 2.01 -12.99 -2.67
C LEU A 120 1.94 -14.10 -1.60
N GLN A 121 0.74 -14.45 -1.13
CA GLN A 121 0.57 -15.55 -0.19
C GLN A 121 1.00 -16.90 -0.78
N MET A 122 0.70 -17.15 -2.07
CA MET A 122 1.13 -18.37 -2.76
C MET A 122 2.65 -18.42 -2.94
N ALA A 123 3.28 -17.30 -3.32
CA ALA A 123 4.72 -17.19 -3.46
C ALA A 123 5.45 -17.42 -2.13
N GLY A 124 4.97 -16.81 -1.04
CA GLY A 124 5.52 -17.01 0.31
C GLY A 124 5.41 -18.46 0.80
N ARG A 125 4.33 -19.17 0.44
CA ARG A 125 4.18 -20.60 0.75
C ARG A 125 5.14 -21.48 -0.06
N ALA A 126 5.39 -21.14 -1.33
CA ALA A 126 6.32 -21.88 -2.18
C ALA A 126 7.78 -21.75 -1.71
N ASP A 127 8.16 -20.57 -1.22
CA ASP A 127 9.48 -20.32 -0.63
C ASP A 127 9.66 -21.10 0.69
N SER A 128 8.60 -21.12 1.52
CA SER A 128 8.56 -21.91 2.77
C SER A 128 8.59 -23.44 2.54
N GLY A 129 8.06 -23.91 1.41
CA GLY A 129 7.96 -25.34 1.05
C GLY A 129 9.22 -25.94 0.43
N SER A 130 10.22 -25.12 0.10
CA SER A 130 11.46 -25.55 -0.55
C SER A 130 12.58 -25.93 0.44
N ALA A 131 12.36 -25.75 1.75
CA ALA A 131 13.34 -26.01 2.82
C ALA A 131 13.31 -27.44 3.41
N GLU A 132 12.53 -28.37 2.85
CA GLU A 132 12.40 -29.76 3.34
C GLU A 132 13.16 -30.76 2.46
N LYS A 133 14.46 -30.54 2.21
CA LYS A 133 15.41 -31.63 1.90
C LYS A 133 16.80 -31.33 2.47
N GLY A 134 17.05 -31.84 3.66
CA GLY A 134 18.41 -32.08 4.16
C GLY A 134 18.66 -31.60 5.58
N VAL A 135 18.31 -32.41 6.57
CA VAL A 135 18.99 -32.35 7.87
C VAL A 135 20.32 -33.10 7.70
N PRO A 136 21.43 -32.51 8.16
CA PRO A 136 22.11 -33.17 9.27
C PRO A 136 22.41 -32.19 10.42
N ALA A 137 22.25 -32.73 11.62
CA ALA A 137 22.56 -32.09 12.88
C ALA A 137 24.06 -31.78 13.01
N ALA A 138 24.40 -30.56 13.45
CA ALA A 138 25.64 -30.31 14.19
C ALA A 138 25.56 -29.00 15.00
N SER A 139 25.60 -29.18 16.33
CA SER A 139 26.10 -28.32 17.40
C SER A 139 26.44 -26.86 17.11
N ILE A 140 25.75 -25.95 17.81
CA ILE A 140 26.32 -24.63 18.14
C ILE A 140 26.25 -24.41 19.65
N ALA A 141 27.43 -24.51 20.26
CA ALA A 141 27.69 -24.19 21.64
C ALA A 141 27.37 -22.72 21.94
N ARG A 142 26.68 -22.53 23.07
CA ARG A 142 26.31 -21.24 23.63
C ARG A 142 27.56 -20.49 24.11
N ARG A 143 28.02 -19.49 23.36
CA ARG A 143 28.88 -18.41 23.89
C ARG A 143 28.00 -17.24 24.31
N ARG A 144 27.77 -17.07 25.61
CA ARG A 144 27.48 -15.77 26.21
C ARG A 144 28.80 -15.26 26.75
N ARG A 145 29.24 -14.11 26.23
CA ARG A 145 30.46 -13.41 26.65
C ARG A 145 30.34 -12.96 28.10
N ASP A 146 31.44 -13.12 28.80
CA ASP A 146 31.83 -12.33 29.94
C ASP A 146 31.78 -10.82 29.61
N GLY A 147 31.28 -10.06 30.55
CA GLY A 147 31.26 -8.61 30.55
C GLY A 147 31.14 -8.14 31.99
N ALA A 148 32.22 -8.34 32.73
CA ALA A 148 32.41 -7.86 34.09
C ALA A 148 32.27 -6.34 34.16
N THR A 149 31.49 -5.86 35.13
CA THR A 149 31.74 -4.58 35.79
C THR A 149 31.60 -4.82 37.28
N ALA A 150 32.75 -4.94 37.96
CA ALA A 150 32.85 -4.89 39.40
C ALA A 150 33.35 -3.49 39.79
N VAL A 151 32.63 -2.87 40.72
CA VAL A 151 33.11 -2.13 41.91
C VAL A 151 34.17 -1.04 41.67
N ASN A 152 33.84 0.23 41.96
CA ASN A 152 33.81 0.81 43.31
C ASN A 152 33.11 2.18 43.29
#